data_AF-A0A1G6TRP3-F1
#
_entry.id   AF-A0A1G6TRP3-F1
#
_cell.length_a   1.000
_cell.length_b   1.000
_cell.length_c   1.000
_cell.angle_alpha   90.00
_cell.angle_beta   90.00
_cell.angle_gamma   90.00
#
_symmetry.space_group_name_H-M   'P 1'
#
loop_
_entity.id
_entity.type
_entity.pdbx_description
1 polymer ?
#
loop_
_entity_poly.entity_id
_entity_poly.type
_entity_poly.pdbx_seq_one_letter_code
_entity_poly.pdbx_strand_id
1 'polypeptide(L)'
;MTAGRDPAGARRWVAGGTDHLLGVLDRTGDDDLAGPTALPGWTGRHLVAHVAANAEALLNLARWAATGEETPMYASPEQRDRDIREGARRPPEELRRWVRDSAAGLAAALDALTAEQWARPVRTAQGRTVPATEIPWLRAREVWVHAADLDPATGFAALPPDLLRALVADAVARRSGGDQPALHLTTDDGDTWAVSGRGAPAEVRGSLAAVAAYLTGRPGAAVRSPSGAVPELPPWL
;
A
#
# COMPACT_ATOMS: atom_id res chain seq x y z
N MET A 1 -18.25 -3.12 7.14
CA MET A 1 -17.11 -3.95 7.55
C MET A 1 -16.56 -4.61 6.30
N THR A 2 -15.36 -4.23 5.85
CA THR A 2 -14.65 -4.97 4.81
C THR A 2 -14.32 -6.36 5.37
N ALA A 3 -14.94 -7.40 4.79
CA ALA A 3 -14.75 -8.77 5.24
C ALA A 3 -13.25 -9.13 5.24
N GLY A 4 -12.75 -9.63 6.38
CA GLY A 4 -11.45 -10.30 6.46
C GLY A 4 -10.28 -9.54 7.10
N ARG A 5 -10.47 -8.35 7.70
CA ARG A 5 -9.37 -7.62 8.37
C ARG A 5 -9.66 -7.38 9.84
N ASP A 6 -9.30 -8.33 10.69
CA ASP A 6 -9.24 -8.10 12.13
C ASP A 6 -8.08 -7.13 12.45
N PRO A 7 -8.31 -6.05 13.23
CA PRO A 7 -7.27 -5.11 13.66
C PRO A 7 -5.96 -5.76 14.13
N ALA A 8 -6.02 -6.87 14.87
CA ALA A 8 -4.82 -7.56 15.34
C ALA A 8 -3.97 -8.11 14.18
N GLY A 9 -4.63 -8.64 13.15
CA GLY A 9 -3.97 -9.09 11.91
C GLY A 9 -3.32 -7.96 11.15
N ALA A 10 -4.01 -6.83 11.04
CA ALA A 10 -3.46 -5.65 10.37
C ALA A 10 -2.24 -5.08 11.11
N ARG A 11 -2.24 -5.06 12.44
CA ARG A 11 -1.07 -4.65 13.24
C ARG A 11 0.14 -5.57 13.06
N ARG A 12 -0.08 -6.90 13.01
CA ARG A 12 0.99 -7.86 12.66
C ARG A 12 1.59 -7.55 11.30
N TRP A 13 0.75 -7.29 10.29
CA TRP A 13 1.24 -6.96 8.95
C TRP A 13 2.00 -5.63 8.90
N VAL A 14 1.62 -4.63 9.70
CA VAL A 14 2.40 -3.39 9.82
C VAL A 14 3.79 -3.67 10.37
N ALA A 15 3.90 -4.41 11.48
CA ALA A 15 5.19 -4.73 12.08
C ALA A 15 6.08 -5.51 11.11
N GLY A 16 5.61 -6.67 10.62
CA GLY A 16 6.39 -7.49 9.69
C GLY A 16 6.72 -6.80 8.37
N GLY A 17 5.82 -5.96 7.85
CA GLY A 17 6.06 -5.21 6.63
C GLY A 17 7.05 -4.06 6.82
N THR A 18 7.02 -3.43 8.00
CA THR A 18 8.01 -2.40 8.37
C THR A 18 9.40 -3.04 8.49
N ASP A 19 9.51 -4.16 9.20
CA ASP A 19 10.79 -4.88 9.34
C ASP A 19 11.32 -5.34 7.98
N HIS A 20 10.44 -5.88 7.12
CA HIS A 20 10.81 -6.30 5.78
C HIS A 20 11.29 -5.12 4.91
N LEU A 21 10.54 -4.01 4.89
CA LEU A 21 10.91 -2.80 4.17
C LEU A 21 12.25 -2.23 4.65
N LEU A 22 12.46 -2.14 5.96
CA LEU A 22 13.72 -1.66 6.53
C LEU A 22 14.88 -2.58 6.16
N GLY A 23 14.67 -3.90 6.20
CA GLY A 23 15.66 -4.88 5.75
C GLY A 23 15.98 -4.74 4.26
N VAL A 24 15.01 -4.43 3.39
CA VAL A 24 15.26 -4.12 1.98
C VAL A 24 16.07 -2.83 1.86
N LEU A 25 15.64 -1.76 2.52
CA LEU A 25 16.25 -0.43 2.48
C LEU A 25 17.71 -0.41 2.99
N ASP A 26 18.04 -1.27 3.96
CA ASP A 26 19.40 -1.43 4.48
C ASP A 26 20.36 -2.05 3.46
N ARG A 27 19.83 -2.84 2.52
CA ARG A 27 20.61 -3.49 1.45
C ARG A 27 20.58 -2.70 0.14
N THR A 28 19.64 -1.78 -0.03
CA THR A 28 19.57 -0.92 -1.22
C THR A 28 20.72 0.08 -1.23
N GLY A 29 21.54 0.05 -2.28
CA GLY A 29 22.64 0.99 -2.46
C GLY A 29 22.16 2.41 -2.74
N ASP A 30 23.03 3.40 -2.48
CA ASP A 30 22.68 4.82 -2.72
C ASP A 30 22.44 5.13 -4.21
N ASP A 31 23.14 4.41 -5.10
CA ASP A 31 22.94 4.49 -6.55
C ASP A 31 21.56 3.95 -6.96
N ASP A 32 21.13 2.83 -6.38
CA ASP A 32 19.79 2.27 -6.61
C ASP A 32 18.69 3.22 -6.09
N LEU A 33 18.94 3.88 -4.95
CA LEU A 33 18.02 4.91 -4.45
C LEU A 33 17.94 6.12 -5.41
N ALA A 34 19.07 6.52 -6.00
CA ALA A 34 19.10 7.59 -6.99
C ALA A 34 18.47 7.18 -8.33
N GLY A 35 18.47 5.89 -8.65
CA GLY A 35 17.94 5.30 -9.88
C GLY A 35 16.41 5.28 -9.97
N PRO A 36 15.88 5.07 -11.18
CA PRO A 36 14.44 4.98 -11.42
C PRO A 36 13.87 3.68 -10.83
N THR A 37 12.61 3.75 -10.38
CA THR A 37 11.79 2.58 -10.02
C THR A 37 10.87 2.20 -11.17
N ALA A 38 10.11 1.11 -11.00
CA ALA A 38 9.02 0.76 -11.92
C ALA A 38 7.82 1.72 -11.85
N LEU A 39 7.76 2.59 -10.83
CA LEU A 39 6.73 3.62 -10.72
C LEU A 39 7.12 4.82 -11.61
N PRO A 40 6.27 5.23 -12.57
CA PRO A 40 6.61 6.28 -13.52
C PRO A 40 7.03 7.60 -12.83
N GLY A 41 8.22 8.08 -13.18
CA GLY A 41 8.76 9.35 -12.66
C GLY A 41 9.31 9.29 -11.23
N TRP A 42 9.32 8.12 -10.59
CA TRP A 42 9.80 7.97 -9.22
C TRP A 42 11.16 7.28 -9.17
N THR A 43 12.10 7.89 -8.47
CA THR A 43 13.34 7.23 -8.04
C THR A 43 13.14 6.49 -6.73
N GLY A 44 14.09 5.64 -6.34
CA GLY A 44 14.07 5.00 -5.02
C GLY A 44 13.96 6.02 -3.88
N ARG A 45 14.60 7.20 -4.02
CA ARG A 45 14.45 8.32 -3.07
C ARG A 45 13.03 8.86 -2.98
N HIS A 46 12.31 8.98 -4.09
CA HIS A 46 10.89 9.40 -4.07
C HIS A 46 10.04 8.38 -3.34
N LEU A 47 10.27 7.08 -3.61
CA LEU A 47 9.55 6.00 -2.97
C LEU A 47 9.78 5.98 -1.46
N VAL A 48 11.04 6.08 -1.02
CA VAL A 48 11.42 6.09 0.40
C VAL A 48 10.86 7.32 1.11
N ALA A 49 10.94 8.50 0.48
CA ALA A 49 10.35 9.74 1.01
C ALA A 49 8.81 9.62 1.17
N HIS A 50 8.11 9.05 0.17
CA HIS A 50 6.68 8.80 0.25
C HIS A 50 6.33 7.86 1.40
N VAL A 51 7.05 6.76 1.58
CA VAL A 51 6.76 5.81 2.67
C VAL A 51 6.99 6.45 4.03
N ALA A 52 8.00 7.31 4.18
CA ALA A 52 8.21 8.08 5.41
C ALA A 52 7.06 9.07 5.66
N ALA A 53 6.73 9.91 4.68
CA ALA A 53 5.65 10.90 4.76
C ALA A 53 4.27 10.25 4.98
N ASN A 54 4.03 9.07 4.41
CA ASN A 54 2.82 8.29 4.66
C ASN A 54 2.69 7.90 6.15
N ALA A 55 3.79 7.56 6.81
CA ALA A 55 3.74 7.19 8.23
C ALA A 55 3.34 8.39 9.09
N GLU A 56 3.87 9.58 8.78
CA GLU A 56 3.52 10.85 9.43
C GLU A 56 2.06 11.25 9.16
N ALA A 57 1.59 11.04 7.93
CA ALA A 57 0.19 11.27 7.57
C ALA A 57 -0.77 10.34 8.33
N LEU A 58 -0.39 9.09 8.56
CA LEU A 58 -1.18 8.16 9.38
C LEU A 58 -1.04 8.45 10.88
N LEU A 59 0.07 9.02 11.33
CA LEU A 59 0.24 9.52 12.68
C LEU A 59 -0.73 10.68 12.96
N ASN A 60 -1.03 11.54 11.98
CA ASN A 60 -2.09 12.54 12.11
C ASN A 60 -3.46 11.90 12.37
N LEU A 61 -3.80 10.80 11.68
CA LEU A 61 -5.05 10.09 11.95
C LEU A 61 -5.07 9.42 13.33
N ALA A 62 -3.94 8.87 13.77
CA ALA A 62 -3.82 8.33 15.13
C ALA A 62 -3.98 9.43 16.20
N ARG A 63 -3.42 10.61 15.97
CA ARG A 63 -3.60 11.79 16.85
C ARG A 63 -5.06 12.24 16.87
N TRP A 64 -5.70 12.34 15.71
CA TRP A 64 -7.13 12.65 15.63
C TRP A 64 -7.96 11.62 16.40
N ALA A 65 -7.70 10.32 16.21
CA ALA A 65 -8.37 9.29 16.98
C ALA A 65 -8.14 9.47 18.50
N ALA A 66 -6.92 9.78 18.93
CA ALA A 66 -6.61 9.97 20.34
C ALA A 66 -7.34 11.17 20.97
N THR A 67 -7.34 12.32 20.30
CA THR A 67 -7.83 13.60 20.87
C THR A 67 -9.30 13.87 20.55
N GLY A 68 -9.82 13.34 19.44
CA GLY A 68 -11.10 13.73 18.86
C GLY A 68 -11.03 15.00 18.01
N GLU A 69 -9.86 15.64 17.90
CA GLU A 69 -9.66 16.86 17.13
C GLU A 69 -9.19 16.51 15.71
N GLU A 70 -9.91 17.02 14.70
CA GLU A 70 -9.62 16.69 13.31
C GLU A 70 -8.20 17.10 12.90
N THR A 71 -7.41 16.10 12.50
CA THR A 71 -6.06 16.28 11.96
C THR A 71 -5.96 15.47 10.66
N PRO A 72 -6.07 16.10 9.47
CA PRO A 72 -6.11 15.37 8.21
C PRO A 72 -4.76 14.71 7.89
N MET A 73 -4.78 13.66 7.05
CA MET A 73 -3.57 12.98 6.57
C MET A 73 -2.59 13.97 5.92
N TYR A 74 -3.12 14.82 5.04
CA TYR A 74 -2.38 15.86 4.34
C TYR A 74 -3.21 17.14 4.35
N ALA A 75 -2.56 18.30 4.41
CA ALA A 75 -3.24 19.58 4.28
C ALA A 75 -3.85 19.79 2.88
N SER A 76 -3.17 19.30 1.84
CA SER A 76 -3.65 19.25 0.47
C SER A 76 -2.86 18.22 -0.36
N PRO A 77 -3.36 17.83 -1.56
CA PRO A 77 -2.58 17.02 -2.52
C PRO A 77 -1.26 17.69 -2.91
N GLU A 78 -1.27 19.02 -3.12
CA GLU A 78 -0.07 19.78 -3.50
C GLU A 78 0.98 19.77 -2.39
N GLN A 79 0.53 19.83 -1.12
CA GLN A 79 1.41 19.71 0.02
C GLN A 79 2.05 18.33 0.08
N ARG A 80 1.26 17.26 -0.08
CA ARG A 80 1.78 15.90 -0.13
C ARG A 80 2.86 15.75 -1.21
N ASP A 81 2.57 16.21 -2.42
CA ASP A 81 3.50 16.05 -3.54
C ASP A 81 4.77 16.90 -3.35
N ARG A 82 4.65 18.08 -2.72
CA ARG A 82 5.80 18.89 -2.33
C ARG A 82 6.68 18.15 -1.32
N ASP A 83 6.10 17.60 -0.25
CA ASP A 83 6.85 16.89 0.79
C ASP A 83 7.61 15.69 0.24
N ILE A 84 7.01 14.96 -0.70
CA ILE A 84 7.68 13.84 -1.39
C ILE A 84 8.85 14.34 -2.25
N ARG A 85 8.63 15.39 -3.07
CA ARG A 85 9.67 15.96 -3.94
C ARG A 85 10.84 16.55 -3.16
N GLU A 86 10.55 17.26 -2.08
CA GLU A 86 11.58 17.86 -1.22
C GLU A 86 12.28 16.78 -0.39
N GLY A 87 11.52 15.83 0.15
CA GLY A 87 12.03 14.65 0.85
C GLY A 87 13.00 13.84 0.00
N ALA A 88 12.69 13.61 -1.27
CA ALA A 88 13.56 12.87 -2.20
C ALA A 88 14.94 13.52 -2.44
N ARG A 89 15.11 14.80 -2.09
CA ARG A 89 16.39 15.52 -2.21
C ARG A 89 17.29 15.35 -0.98
N ARG A 90 16.78 14.76 0.11
CA ARG A 90 17.56 14.51 1.32
C ARG A 90 18.72 13.55 1.03
N PRO A 91 19.82 13.64 1.79
CA PRO A 91 20.87 12.63 1.80
C PRO A 91 20.31 11.22 2.08
N PRO A 92 20.85 10.15 1.48
CA PRO A 92 20.36 8.78 1.68
C PRO A 92 20.27 8.36 3.15
N GLU A 93 21.24 8.73 3.98
CA GLU A 93 21.25 8.46 5.42
C GLU A 93 20.11 9.18 6.18
N GLU A 94 19.75 10.40 5.75
CA GLU A 94 18.59 11.10 6.30
C GLU A 94 17.28 10.44 5.89
N LEU A 95 17.15 9.98 4.63
CA LEU A 95 15.98 9.23 4.17
C LEU A 95 15.79 7.93 4.96
N ARG A 96 16.87 7.17 5.15
CA ARG A 96 16.84 5.92 5.92
C ARG A 96 16.45 6.16 7.39
N ARG A 97 16.95 7.23 8.00
CA ARG A 97 16.58 7.62 9.36
C ARG A 97 15.11 8.07 9.42
N TRP A 98 14.67 8.89 8.47
CA TRP A 98 13.30 9.39 8.42
C TRP A 98 12.26 8.25 8.35
N VAL A 99 12.50 7.22 7.54
CA VAL A 99 11.60 6.04 7.51
C VAL A 99 11.55 5.32 8.85
N ARG A 100 12.70 5.12 9.52
CA ARG A 100 12.75 4.44 10.82
C ARG A 100 12.03 5.24 11.90
N ASP A 101 12.33 6.54 11.99
CA ASP A 101 11.77 7.42 13.01
C ASP A 101 10.26 7.59 12.83
N SER A 102 9.79 7.77 11.59
CA SER A 102 8.37 7.92 11.31
C SER A 102 7.58 6.62 11.52
N ALA A 103 8.17 5.47 11.19
CA ALA A 103 7.57 4.16 11.48
C ALA A 103 7.48 3.90 13.00
N ALA A 104 8.54 4.18 13.75
CA ALA A 104 8.56 4.04 15.20
C ALA A 104 7.54 4.98 15.87
N GLY A 105 7.48 6.24 15.42
CA GLY A 105 6.50 7.21 15.91
C GLY A 105 5.05 6.80 15.66
N LEU A 106 4.75 6.27 14.46
CA LEU A 106 3.42 5.72 14.16
C LEU A 106 3.11 4.51 15.04
N ALA A 107 4.05 3.56 15.18
CA ALA A 107 3.84 2.36 16.00
C ALA A 107 3.48 2.73 17.45
N ALA A 108 4.28 3.61 18.06
CA ALA A 108 4.04 4.09 19.43
C ALA A 108 2.69 4.81 19.58
N ALA A 109 2.29 5.62 18.60
CA ALA A 109 0.99 6.28 18.64
C ALA A 109 -0.18 5.31 18.55
N LEU A 110 -0.08 4.26 17.71
CA LEU A 110 -1.10 3.22 17.62
C LEU A 110 -1.16 2.38 18.90
N ASP A 111 -0.03 2.09 19.54
CA ASP A 111 0.02 1.39 20.83
C ASP A 111 -0.66 2.15 21.97
N ALA A 112 -0.65 3.48 21.91
CA ALA A 112 -1.25 4.33 22.93
C ALA A 112 -2.79 4.46 22.83
N LEU A 113 -3.40 4.02 21.72
CA LEU A 113 -4.85 4.17 21.52
C LEU A 113 -5.66 3.20 22.39
N THR A 114 -6.65 3.75 23.09
CA THR A 114 -7.65 2.96 23.83
C THR A 114 -8.68 2.33 22.89
N ALA A 115 -9.43 1.34 23.38
CA ALA A 115 -10.49 0.67 22.61
C ALA A 115 -11.55 1.66 22.07
N GLU A 116 -11.89 2.70 22.84
CA GLU A 116 -12.82 3.75 22.40
C GLU A 116 -12.20 4.60 21.28
N GLN A 117 -10.93 4.99 21.44
CA GLN A 117 -10.23 5.81 20.44
C GLN A 117 -10.06 5.06 19.11
N TRP A 118 -9.85 3.75 19.15
CA TRP A 118 -9.83 2.91 17.95
C TRP A 118 -11.14 2.92 17.17
N ALA A 119 -12.28 3.06 17.86
CA ALA A 119 -13.60 3.12 17.23
C ALA A 119 -13.94 4.51 16.63
N ARG A 120 -13.15 5.55 16.92
CA ARG A 120 -13.45 6.90 16.46
C ARG A 120 -13.32 7.03 14.94
N PRO A 121 -14.20 7.82 14.30
CA PRO A 121 -14.15 8.07 12.88
C PRO A 121 -12.98 9.02 12.55
N VAL A 122 -12.23 8.65 11.52
CA VAL A 122 -11.18 9.45 10.88
C VAL A 122 -11.41 9.49 9.38
N ARG A 123 -10.79 10.44 8.68
CA ARG A 123 -10.96 10.61 7.22
C ARG A 123 -9.67 10.31 6.47
N THR A 124 -9.75 9.33 5.56
CA THR A 124 -8.64 8.99 4.65
C THR A 124 -8.39 10.12 3.64
N ALA A 125 -7.21 10.12 3.00
CA ALA A 125 -6.87 11.07 1.94
C ALA A 125 -7.86 11.04 0.75
N GLN A 126 -8.55 9.92 0.51
CA GLN A 126 -9.59 9.78 -0.51
C GLN A 126 -10.98 10.22 -0.04
N GLY A 127 -11.08 10.89 1.13
CA GLY A 127 -12.33 11.42 1.66
C GLY A 127 -13.24 10.40 2.35
N ARG A 128 -12.87 9.12 2.40
CA ARG A 128 -13.65 8.09 3.11
C ARG A 128 -13.54 8.26 4.62
N THR A 129 -14.68 8.32 5.30
CA THR A 129 -14.78 8.22 6.76
C THR A 129 -14.73 6.75 7.18
N VAL A 130 -13.77 6.39 8.02
CA VAL A 130 -13.50 5.03 8.49
C VAL A 130 -13.17 5.06 9.98
N PRO A 131 -13.39 3.97 10.75
CA PRO A 131 -12.84 3.90 12.10
C PRO A 131 -11.31 3.92 12.07
N ALA A 132 -10.68 4.41 13.15
CA ALA A 132 -9.22 4.42 13.29
C ALA A 132 -8.59 3.02 13.18
N THR A 133 -9.37 1.95 13.41
CA THR A 133 -8.97 0.57 13.14
C THR A 133 -8.58 0.28 11.67
N GLU A 134 -8.89 1.18 10.72
CA GLU A 134 -8.44 1.06 9.33
C GLU A 134 -6.97 1.51 9.16
N ILE A 135 -6.42 2.33 10.06
CA ILE A 135 -5.06 2.90 9.96
C ILE A 135 -3.99 1.80 9.77
N PRO A 136 -3.99 0.70 10.53
CA PRO A 136 -3.01 -0.37 10.33
C PRO A 136 -3.10 -1.01 8.93
N TRP A 137 -4.31 -1.18 8.37
CA TRP A 137 -4.45 -1.69 7.01
C TRP A 137 -3.86 -0.71 5.98
N LEU A 138 -4.14 0.58 6.14
CA LEU A 138 -3.56 1.61 5.28
C LEU A 138 -2.04 1.54 5.31
N ARG A 139 -1.42 1.43 6.50
CA ARG A 139 0.04 1.34 6.61
C ARG A 139 0.59 0.03 6.05
N ALA A 140 -0.05 -1.10 6.33
CA ALA A 140 0.40 -2.42 5.91
C ALA A 140 0.53 -2.50 4.38
N ARG A 141 -0.46 -1.97 3.64
CA ARG A 141 -0.39 -1.93 2.17
C ARG A 141 0.84 -1.15 1.71
N GLU A 142 1.11 0.01 2.30
CA GLU A 142 2.21 0.89 1.87
C GLU A 142 3.57 0.22 2.10
N VAL A 143 3.82 -0.35 3.29
CA VAL A 143 5.13 -0.93 3.59
C VAL A 143 5.42 -2.19 2.78
N TRP A 144 4.42 -3.05 2.57
CA TRP A 144 4.62 -4.30 1.83
C TRP A 144 4.72 -4.08 0.32
N VAL A 145 3.81 -3.27 -0.24
CA VAL A 145 3.80 -3.01 -1.68
C VAL A 145 5.03 -2.20 -2.08
N HIS A 146 5.42 -1.19 -1.30
CA HIS A 146 6.59 -0.38 -1.64
C HIS A 146 7.92 -1.06 -1.31
N ALA A 147 7.95 -2.05 -0.41
CA ALA A 147 9.11 -2.93 -0.31
C ALA A 147 9.31 -3.74 -1.60
N ALA A 148 8.23 -4.27 -2.19
CA ALA A 148 8.27 -4.96 -3.47
C ALA A 148 8.65 -4.03 -4.64
N ASP A 149 8.25 -2.76 -4.60
CA ASP A 149 8.68 -1.77 -5.59
C ASP A 149 10.18 -1.40 -5.45
N LEU A 150 10.74 -1.49 -4.23
CA LEU A 150 12.15 -1.19 -3.93
C LEU A 150 13.08 -2.40 -4.17
N ASP A 151 12.56 -3.63 -4.03
CA ASP A 151 13.23 -4.88 -4.38
C ASP A 151 12.41 -5.65 -5.43
N PRO A 152 12.49 -5.26 -6.72
CA PRO A 152 11.72 -5.91 -7.80
C PRO A 152 12.09 -7.38 -8.02
N ALA A 153 13.28 -7.80 -7.58
CA ALA A 153 13.74 -9.18 -7.75
C ALA A 153 12.91 -10.14 -6.89
N THR A 154 12.59 -9.75 -5.65
CA THR A 154 11.70 -10.51 -4.78
C THR A 154 10.23 -10.15 -5.03
N GLY A 155 9.94 -8.85 -5.19
CA GLY A 155 8.63 -8.33 -5.54
C GLY A 155 7.49 -8.84 -4.65
N PHE A 156 6.35 -9.13 -5.26
CA PHE A 156 5.14 -9.56 -4.54
C PHE A 156 5.24 -10.97 -3.94
N ALA A 157 6.27 -11.75 -4.30
CA ALA A 157 6.47 -13.08 -3.75
C ALA A 157 6.93 -13.06 -2.28
N ALA A 158 7.45 -11.92 -1.79
CA ALA A 158 7.78 -11.73 -0.38
C ALA A 158 6.56 -11.52 0.54
N LEU A 159 5.40 -11.19 -0.01
CA LEU A 159 4.24 -10.81 0.79
C LEU A 159 3.59 -12.05 1.44
N PRO A 160 3.18 -11.97 2.72
CA PRO A 160 2.44 -13.04 3.38
C PRO A 160 1.17 -13.44 2.60
N PRO A 161 0.86 -14.74 2.44
CA PRO A 161 -0.31 -15.18 1.67
C PRO A 161 -1.66 -14.64 2.17
N ASP A 162 -1.82 -14.49 3.49
CA ASP A 162 -3.03 -13.89 4.09
C ASP A 162 -3.15 -12.39 3.77
N LEU A 163 -2.04 -11.65 3.81
CA LEU A 163 -1.97 -10.26 3.36
C LEU A 163 -2.30 -10.14 1.87
N LEU A 164 -1.74 -11.00 1.03
CA LEU A 164 -2.00 -10.98 -0.42
C LEU A 164 -3.50 -11.16 -0.72
N ARG A 165 -4.19 -12.11 -0.07
CA ARG A 165 -5.64 -12.26 -0.24
C ARG A 165 -6.40 -11.01 0.21
N ALA A 166 -6.01 -10.42 1.34
CA ALA A 166 -6.61 -9.18 1.82
C ALA A 166 -6.37 -7.98 0.88
N LEU A 167 -5.21 -7.93 0.22
CA LEU A 167 -4.83 -6.93 -0.78
C LEU A 167 -5.61 -7.11 -2.08
N VAL A 168 -5.74 -8.34 -2.58
CA VAL A 168 -6.56 -8.67 -3.75
C VAL A 168 -8.01 -8.27 -3.48
N ALA A 169 -8.57 -8.63 -2.31
CA ALA A 169 -9.92 -8.22 -1.95
C ALA A 169 -10.08 -6.67 -1.88
N ASP A 170 -9.08 -5.94 -1.38
CA ASP A 170 -9.07 -4.46 -1.40
C ASP A 170 -9.09 -3.92 -2.82
N ALA A 171 -8.22 -4.47 -3.67
CA ALA A 171 -8.03 -4.01 -5.02
C ALA A 171 -9.25 -4.30 -5.89
N VAL A 172 -9.85 -5.47 -5.72
CA VAL A 172 -11.14 -5.83 -6.34
C VAL A 172 -12.23 -4.85 -5.92
N ALA A 173 -12.38 -4.58 -4.62
CA ALA A 173 -13.40 -3.65 -4.12
C ALA A 173 -13.20 -2.21 -4.63
N ARG A 174 -11.94 -1.74 -4.70
CA ARG A 174 -11.61 -0.38 -5.15
C ARG A 174 -11.71 -0.21 -6.66
N ARG A 175 -11.41 -1.24 -7.44
CA ARG A 175 -11.58 -1.21 -8.90
C ARG A 175 -13.06 -1.30 -9.24
N SER A 176 -13.76 -2.29 -8.69
CA SER A 176 -15.17 -2.57 -9.02
C SER A 176 -16.04 -1.31 -9.03
N GLY A 177 -16.83 -1.14 -10.10
CA GLY A 177 -17.66 0.05 -10.32
C GLY A 177 -16.95 1.23 -10.99
N GLY A 178 -15.63 1.15 -11.20
CA GLY A 178 -14.86 2.09 -12.01
C GLY A 178 -14.90 1.81 -13.52
N ASP A 179 -14.17 2.64 -14.27
CA ASP A 179 -14.04 2.55 -15.73
C ASP A 179 -12.88 1.60 -16.13
N GLN A 180 -12.88 0.37 -15.62
CA GLN A 180 -11.97 -0.69 -16.06
C GLN A 180 -12.74 -1.84 -16.74
N PRO A 181 -12.07 -2.75 -17.47
CA PRO A 181 -12.68 -3.98 -17.97
C PRO A 181 -13.24 -4.84 -16.82
N ALA A 182 -14.36 -5.53 -17.05
CA ALA A 182 -14.81 -6.57 -16.15
C ALA A 182 -13.81 -7.73 -16.17
N LEU A 183 -13.51 -8.31 -15.00
CA LEU A 183 -12.53 -9.40 -14.86
C LEU A 183 -13.08 -10.56 -14.04
N HIS A 184 -12.67 -11.77 -14.41
CA HIS A 184 -12.73 -12.94 -13.55
C HIS A 184 -11.30 -13.43 -13.28
N LEU A 185 -10.90 -13.36 -12.01
CA LEU A 185 -9.55 -13.67 -11.55
C LEU A 185 -9.55 -15.08 -10.96
N THR A 186 -8.55 -15.89 -11.31
CA THR A 186 -8.34 -17.23 -10.73
C THR A 186 -6.88 -17.42 -10.40
N THR A 187 -6.58 -17.70 -9.14
CA THR A 187 -5.21 -18.01 -8.75
C THR A 187 -4.85 -19.46 -9.09
N ASP A 188 -3.55 -19.75 -9.17
CA ASP A 188 -3.05 -21.12 -9.39
C ASP A 188 -3.50 -22.09 -8.26
N ASP A 189 -3.74 -21.57 -7.06
CA ASP A 189 -4.25 -22.32 -5.90
C ASP A 189 -5.78 -22.39 -5.83
N GLY A 190 -6.49 -21.80 -6.80
CA GLY A 190 -7.94 -21.90 -6.96
C GLY A 190 -8.78 -20.80 -6.32
N ASP A 191 -8.19 -19.82 -5.62
CA ASP A 191 -8.94 -18.65 -5.13
C ASP A 191 -9.45 -17.82 -6.31
N THR A 192 -10.69 -17.32 -6.23
CA THR A 192 -11.33 -16.54 -7.30
C THR A 192 -11.90 -15.21 -6.82
N TRP A 193 -11.88 -14.22 -7.71
CA TRP A 193 -12.50 -12.91 -7.50
C TRP A 193 -13.09 -12.38 -8.80
N ALA A 194 -14.10 -11.51 -8.68
CA ALA A 194 -14.68 -10.79 -9.81
C ALA A 194 -14.51 -9.28 -9.63
N VAL A 195 -14.00 -8.61 -10.67
CA VAL A 195 -14.00 -7.15 -10.75
C VAL A 195 -15.14 -6.75 -11.66
N SER A 196 -16.10 -5.98 -11.15
CA SER A 196 -17.14 -5.41 -12.01
C SER A 196 -16.57 -4.27 -12.85
N GLY A 197 -17.00 -4.18 -14.11
CA GLY A 197 -16.45 -3.23 -15.08
C GLY A 197 -17.16 -3.32 -16.42
N ARG A 198 -16.53 -2.76 -17.46
CA ARG A 198 -17.06 -2.76 -18.83
C ARG A 198 -16.93 -4.13 -19.51
N GLY A 199 -17.93 -4.48 -20.33
CA GLY A 199 -17.90 -5.64 -21.22
C GLY A 199 -18.06 -6.99 -20.52
N ALA A 200 -17.91 -8.07 -21.29
CA ALA A 200 -17.90 -9.42 -20.74
C ALA A 200 -16.63 -9.63 -19.87
N PRO A 201 -16.71 -10.34 -18.74
CA PRO A 201 -15.55 -10.56 -17.88
C PRO A 201 -14.42 -11.29 -18.61
N ALA A 202 -13.24 -10.66 -18.66
CA ALA A 202 -12.04 -11.31 -19.16
C ALA A 202 -11.44 -12.21 -18.08
N GLU A 203 -11.04 -13.43 -18.44
CA GLU A 203 -10.35 -14.35 -17.53
C GLU A 203 -8.88 -13.96 -17.35
N VAL A 204 -8.45 -13.85 -16.10
CA VAL A 204 -7.05 -13.57 -15.73
C VAL A 204 -6.60 -14.58 -14.69
N ARG A 205 -5.48 -15.26 -14.95
CA ARG A 205 -4.92 -16.33 -14.11
C ARG A 205 -3.48 -16.07 -13.71
N GLY A 206 -3.05 -16.54 -12.55
CA GLY A 206 -1.69 -16.35 -12.07
C GLY A 206 -1.49 -16.82 -10.64
N SER A 207 -0.27 -16.74 -10.11
CA SER A 207 -0.06 -16.91 -8.67
C SER A 207 -0.81 -15.80 -7.91
N LEU A 208 -1.10 -16.03 -6.63
CA LEU A 208 -1.73 -15.02 -5.78
C LEU A 208 -0.92 -13.70 -5.77
N ALA A 209 0.41 -13.79 -5.75
CA ALA A 209 1.31 -12.65 -5.86
C ALA A 209 1.19 -11.92 -7.20
N ALA A 210 1.12 -12.65 -8.32
CA ALA A 210 0.97 -12.06 -9.65
C ALA A 210 -0.40 -11.37 -9.82
N VAL A 211 -1.47 -11.97 -9.31
CA VAL A 211 -2.82 -11.35 -9.31
C VAL A 211 -2.83 -10.06 -8.48
N ALA A 212 -2.19 -10.06 -7.31
CA ALA A 212 -2.07 -8.87 -6.48
C ALA A 212 -1.26 -7.75 -7.17
N ALA A 213 -0.12 -8.09 -7.78
CA ALA A 213 0.71 -7.15 -8.53
C ALA A 213 -0.06 -6.53 -9.71
N TYR A 214 -0.75 -7.37 -10.51
CA TYR A 214 -1.57 -6.94 -11.63
C TYR A 214 -2.69 -5.98 -11.19
N LEU A 215 -3.45 -6.36 -10.15
CA LEU A 215 -4.53 -5.51 -9.63
C LEU A 215 -4.02 -4.23 -8.96
N THR A 216 -2.78 -4.17 -8.52
CA THR A 216 -2.19 -2.94 -7.98
C THR A 216 -1.36 -2.19 -9.01
N GLY A 217 -1.49 -2.53 -10.30
CA GLY A 217 -0.91 -1.78 -11.42
C GLY A 217 0.60 -1.93 -11.57
N ARG A 218 1.21 -2.98 -11.01
CA ARG A 218 2.66 -3.21 -11.18
C ARG A 218 2.94 -3.83 -12.54
N PRO A 219 3.88 -3.27 -13.33
CA PRO A 219 4.22 -3.80 -14.63
C PRO A 219 4.87 -5.19 -14.51
N GLY A 220 4.77 -6.00 -15.56
CA GLY A 220 5.42 -7.31 -15.61
C GLY A 220 4.81 -8.37 -14.67
N ALA A 221 3.63 -8.11 -14.10
CA ALA A 221 2.90 -9.13 -13.35
C ALA A 221 2.68 -10.37 -14.22
N ALA A 222 3.15 -11.53 -13.76
CA ALA A 222 3.12 -12.80 -14.48
C ALA A 222 1.72 -13.44 -14.50
N VAL A 223 0.71 -12.66 -14.89
CA VAL A 223 -0.66 -13.12 -15.12
C VAL A 223 -0.86 -13.47 -16.60
N ARG A 224 -1.81 -14.35 -16.87
CA ARG A 224 -2.11 -14.90 -18.19
C ARG A 224 -3.61 -14.91 -18.44
N SER A 225 -4.03 -14.74 -19.69
CA SER A 225 -5.42 -14.89 -20.10
C SER A 225 -5.56 -16.08 -21.07
N PRO A 226 -6.54 -16.98 -20.89
CA PRO A 226 -6.86 -18.02 -21.87
C PRO A 226 -7.24 -17.46 -23.25
N SER A 227 -7.79 -16.24 -23.31
CA SER A 227 -8.12 -15.56 -24.57
C SER A 227 -6.91 -14.88 -25.23
N GLY A 228 -5.70 -15.05 -24.66
CA GLY A 228 -4.46 -14.46 -25.14
C GLY A 228 -4.10 -13.19 -24.37
N ALA A 229 -4.58 -12.03 -24.84
CA ALA A 229 -4.19 -10.74 -24.27
C ALA A 229 -4.77 -10.53 -22.86
N VAL A 230 -3.91 -10.13 -21.92
CA VAL A 230 -4.34 -9.66 -20.59
C VAL A 230 -4.77 -8.20 -20.71
N PRO A 231 -5.99 -7.83 -20.26
CA PRO A 231 -6.45 -6.45 -20.33
C PRO A 231 -5.53 -5.48 -19.57
N GLU A 232 -5.27 -4.30 -20.11
CA GLU A 232 -4.63 -3.25 -19.34
C GLU A 232 -5.62 -2.61 -18.36
N LEU A 233 -5.11 -2.25 -17.17
CA LEU A 233 -5.90 -1.59 -16.14
C LEU A 233 -5.52 -0.11 -16.05
N PRO A 234 -6.48 0.80 -15.79
CA PRO A 234 -6.16 2.16 -15.42
C PRO A 234 -5.19 2.22 -14.24
N PRO A 235 -4.40 3.31 -14.12
CA PRO A 235 -3.45 3.51 -13.04
C PRO A 235 -4.05 3.21 -11.67
N TRP A 236 -3.26 2.54 -10.83
CA TRP A 236 -3.61 2.29 -9.45
C TRP A 236 -3.12 3.44 -8.59
N LEU A 237 -4.04 4.14 -7.91
CA LEU A 237 -3.84 5.16 -6.87
C LEU A 237 -2.57 6.02 -7.01
#